data_AF-A0A7J4IKW9-F1
#
_entry.id   AF-A0A7J4IKW9-F1
#
_cell.length_a   1.000
_cell.length_b   1.000
_cell.length_c   1.000
_cell.angle_alpha   90.00
_cell.angle_beta   90.00
_cell.angle_gamma   90.00
#
_symmetry.space_group_name_H-M   'P 1'
#
loop_
_entity.id
_entity.type
_entity.pdbx_description
1 polymer ?
#
loop_
_entity_poly.entity_id
_entity_poly.type
_entity_poly.pdbx_seq_one_letter_code
_entity_poly.pdbx_strand_id
1 'polypeptide(L)'
;MGRSGERRARGRGHRGGLVLALVQIVLSIAISLVSMMASVRFARTDSFGEAFNISAILAHIGRIGWGSYILALIVLYVALFVVVVALVILGVLTLGLGFLLFLALTPAFSIFTARYVTLIYDSAPVPA
;
A
#
# COMPACT_ATOMS: atom_id res chain seq x y z
N MET A 1 -32.02 -23.83 30.09
CA MET A 1 -30.72 -23.95 29.39
C MET A 1 -30.48 -22.83 28.35
N GLY A 2 -31.03 -21.62 28.52
CA GLY A 2 -31.30 -20.72 27.37
C GLY A 2 -30.70 -19.30 27.37
N ARG A 3 -29.71 -18.95 28.21
CA ARG A 3 -29.07 -17.61 28.17
C ARG A 3 -27.55 -17.61 28.31
N SER A 4 -26.98 -18.66 28.91
CA SER A 4 -25.52 -18.80 29.05
C SER A 4 -24.86 -19.30 27.75
N GLY A 5 -25.55 -20.14 26.96
CA GLY A 5 -25.08 -20.64 25.66
C GLY A 5 -24.98 -19.53 24.60
N GLU A 6 -25.99 -18.66 24.51
CA GLU A 6 -26.00 -17.54 23.55
C GLU A 6 -24.91 -16.51 23.83
N ARG A 7 -24.64 -16.17 25.10
CA ARG A 7 -23.53 -15.27 25.47
C ARG A 7 -22.16 -15.85 25.11
N ARG A 8 -22.00 -17.17 25.25
CA ARG A 8 -20.76 -17.88 24.86
C ARG A 8 -20.59 -17.96 23.34
N ALA A 9 -21.67 -18.17 22.59
CA ALA A 9 -21.66 -18.15 21.13
C ALA A 9 -21.37 -16.75 20.57
N ARG A 10 -22.02 -15.71 21.12
CA ARG A 10 -21.84 -14.31 20.70
C ARG A 10 -20.43 -13.78 21.02
N GLY A 11 -19.85 -14.17 22.15
CA GLY A 11 -18.46 -13.83 22.50
C GLY A 11 -17.41 -14.52 21.62
N ARG A 12 -17.72 -15.72 21.10
CA ARG A 12 -16.82 -16.47 20.20
C ARG A 12 -16.86 -15.91 18.77
N GLY A 13 -18.03 -15.46 18.29
CA GLY A 13 -18.17 -14.78 16.99
C GLY A 13 -17.41 -13.46 16.91
N HIS A 14 -17.41 -12.66 17.99
CA HIS A 14 -16.67 -11.38 18.02
C HIS A 14 -15.16 -11.60 18.04
N ARG A 15 -14.67 -12.57 18.83
CA ARG A 15 -13.24 -12.93 18.86
C ARG A 15 -12.76 -13.53 17.53
N GLY A 16 -13.55 -14.40 16.92
CA GLY A 16 -13.27 -14.93 15.58
C GLY A 16 -13.22 -13.83 14.53
N GLY A 17 -14.19 -12.90 14.55
CA GLY A 17 -14.22 -11.75 13.64
C GLY A 17 -13.00 -10.82 13.77
N LEU A 18 -12.56 -10.54 15.00
CA LEU A 18 -11.37 -9.71 15.25
C LEU A 18 -10.08 -10.38 14.76
N VAL A 19 -9.92 -11.69 14.97
CA VAL A 19 -8.75 -12.43 14.47
C VAL A 19 -8.69 -12.39 12.94
N LEU A 20 -9.82 -12.65 12.27
CA LEU A 20 -9.89 -12.57 10.81
C LEU A 20 -9.60 -11.15 10.29
N ALA A 21 -10.09 -10.10 10.98
CA ALA A 21 -9.78 -8.72 10.62
C ALA A 21 -8.29 -8.40 10.74
N LEU A 22 -7.62 -8.86 11.80
CA LEU A 22 -6.18 -8.67 11.96
C LEU A 22 -5.38 -9.40 10.87
N VAL A 23 -5.74 -10.65 10.57
CA VAL A 23 -5.11 -11.42 9.49
C VAL A 23 -5.27 -10.70 8.15
N GLN A 24 -6.47 -10.20 7.86
CA GLN A 24 -6.75 -9.45 6.63
C GLN A 24 -5.89 -8.19 6.52
N ILE A 25 -5.75 -7.42 7.60
CA ILE A 25 -4.94 -6.19 7.62
C ILE A 25 -3.48 -6.52 7.32
N VAL A 26 -2.92 -7.51 8.03
CA VAL A 26 -1.52 -7.93 7.84
C VAL A 26 -1.29 -8.42 6.42
N LEU A 27 -2.20 -9.26 5.90
CA LEU A 27 -2.09 -9.79 4.55
C LEU A 27 -2.23 -8.69 3.49
N SER A 28 -3.14 -7.73 3.68
CA SER A 28 -3.33 -6.59 2.78
C SER A 28 -2.07 -5.72 2.71
N ILE A 29 -1.44 -5.46 3.87
CA ILE A 29 -0.18 -4.71 3.93
C ILE A 29 0.92 -5.50 3.21
N ALA A 30 1.10 -6.78 3.52
CA ALA A 30 2.11 -7.61 2.89
C ALA A 30 1.95 -7.67 1.36
N ILE A 31 0.71 -7.87 0.88
CA ILE A 31 0.40 -7.86 -0.55
C ILE A 31 0.71 -6.49 -1.16
N SER A 32 0.35 -5.39 -0.50
CA SER A 32 0.61 -4.04 -1.03
C SER A 32 2.10 -3.74 -1.22
N LEU A 33 2.94 -4.15 -0.26
CA LEU A 33 4.40 -4.00 -0.33
C LEU A 33 4.96 -4.77 -1.53
N VAL A 34 4.60 -6.05 -1.65
CA VAL A 34 5.08 -6.90 -2.76
C VAL A 34 4.56 -6.40 -4.11
N SER A 35 3.29 -5.99 -4.17
CA SER A 35 2.64 -5.52 -5.41
C SER A 35 3.30 -4.29 -6.00
N MET A 36 3.82 -3.40 -5.16
CA MET A 36 4.47 -2.18 -5.62
C MET A 36 5.82 -2.46 -6.33
N MET A 37 6.54 -3.50 -5.90
CA MET A 37 7.75 -3.96 -6.59
C MET A 37 7.41 -4.86 -7.80
N ALA A 38 6.36 -5.66 -7.68
CA ALA A 38 5.84 -6.49 -8.78
C ALA A 38 5.47 -5.64 -10.01
N SER A 39 4.82 -4.49 -9.80
CA SER A 39 4.41 -3.60 -10.89
C SER A 39 5.61 -2.97 -11.63
N VAL A 40 6.65 -2.56 -10.91
CA VAL A 40 7.88 -2.05 -11.53
C VAL A 40 8.58 -3.14 -12.31
N ARG A 41 8.68 -4.35 -11.74
CA ARG A 41 9.32 -5.48 -12.40
C ARG A 41 8.59 -5.88 -13.66
N PHE A 42 7.26 -6.01 -13.59
CA PHE A 42 6.40 -6.25 -14.74
C PHE A 42 6.67 -5.25 -15.88
N ALA A 43 6.74 -3.96 -15.54
CA ALA A 43 6.98 -2.89 -16.50
C ALA A 43 8.40 -2.90 -17.10
N ARG A 44 9.37 -3.57 -16.47
CA ARG A 44 10.77 -3.63 -16.93
C ARG A 44 11.13 -4.92 -17.65
N THR A 45 10.43 -6.01 -17.36
CA THR A 45 10.70 -7.33 -17.92
C THR A 45 9.74 -7.71 -19.04
N ASP A 46 8.77 -6.83 -19.38
CA ASP A 46 7.76 -7.03 -20.42
C ASP A 46 7.06 -8.40 -20.36
N SER A 47 6.97 -8.97 -19.15
CA SER A 47 6.47 -10.32 -18.89
C SER A 47 5.56 -10.32 -17.68
N PHE A 48 4.29 -10.65 -17.92
CA PHE A 48 3.26 -10.72 -16.88
C PHE A 48 3.58 -11.77 -15.80
N GLY A 49 4.25 -12.87 -16.19
CA GLY A 49 4.66 -13.92 -15.25
C GLY A 49 5.67 -13.45 -14.21
N GLU A 50 6.49 -12.45 -14.55
CA GLU A 50 7.53 -11.94 -13.66
C GLU A 50 6.97 -11.10 -12.51
N ALA A 51 5.78 -10.54 -12.69
CA ALA A 51 5.02 -9.85 -11.64
C ALA A 51 4.67 -10.80 -10.47
N PHE A 52 4.55 -12.11 -10.75
CA PHE A 52 4.20 -13.13 -9.77
C PHE A 52 5.41 -13.94 -9.30
N ASN A 53 6.61 -13.62 -9.73
CA ASN A 53 7.83 -14.25 -9.23
C ASN A 53 8.18 -13.69 -7.85
N ILE A 54 7.40 -14.12 -6.85
CA ILE A 54 7.45 -13.63 -5.47
C ILE A 54 8.84 -13.83 -4.86
N SER A 55 9.50 -14.96 -5.13
CA SER A 55 10.83 -15.25 -4.61
C SER A 55 11.85 -14.19 -5.03
N ALA A 56 11.88 -13.82 -6.31
CA ALA A 56 12.81 -12.80 -6.79
C ALA A 56 12.39 -11.38 -6.38
N ILE A 57 11.09 -11.08 -6.22
CA ILE A 57 10.64 -9.81 -5.65
C ILE A 57 11.08 -9.66 -4.19
N LEU A 58 10.88 -10.68 -3.36
CA LEU A 58 11.32 -10.67 -1.96
C LEU A 58 12.84 -10.61 -1.84
N ALA A 59 13.57 -11.27 -2.74
CA ALA A 59 15.02 -11.16 -2.82
C ALA A 59 15.46 -9.72 -3.17
N HIS A 60 14.79 -9.07 -4.11
CA HIS A 60 15.07 -7.67 -4.48
C HIS A 60 14.80 -6.71 -3.31
N ILE A 61 13.65 -6.84 -2.65
CA ILE A 61 13.33 -6.07 -1.43
C ILE A 61 14.38 -6.32 -0.34
N GLY A 62 14.81 -7.57 -0.16
CA GLY A 62 15.88 -7.92 0.77
C GLY A 62 17.21 -7.23 0.48
N ARG A 63 17.54 -7.01 -0.80
CA ARG A 63 18.76 -6.29 -1.23
C ARG A 63 18.67 -4.78 -1.03
N ILE A 64 17.49 -4.19 -1.25
CA ILE A 64 17.22 -2.79 -0.87
C ILE A 64 17.33 -2.63 0.66
N GLY A 65 16.95 -3.68 1.40
CA GLY A 65 16.88 -3.71 2.84
C GLY A 65 15.48 -3.35 3.34
N TRP A 66 14.84 -4.27 4.07
CA TRP A 66 13.45 -4.12 4.53
C TRP A 66 13.20 -2.82 5.31
N GLY A 67 14.13 -2.43 6.19
CA GLY A 67 14.01 -1.18 6.97
C GLY A 67 14.05 0.06 6.07
N SER A 68 15.03 0.15 5.18
CA SER A 68 15.18 1.25 4.21
C SER A 68 13.99 1.32 3.25
N TYR A 69 13.52 0.16 2.78
CA TYR A 69 12.36 0.05 1.91
C TYR A 69 11.08 0.56 2.59
N ILE A 70 10.78 0.06 3.79
CA ILE A 70 9.60 0.50 4.56
C ILE A 70 9.70 1.99 4.88
N LEU A 71 10.88 2.47 5.28
CA LEU A 71 11.09 3.89 5.56
C LEU A 71 10.84 4.75 4.32
N ALA A 72 11.34 4.34 3.16
CA ALA A 72 11.11 5.06 1.91
C ALA A 72 9.62 5.14 1.55
N LEU A 73 8.86 4.06 1.76
CA LEU A 73 7.41 4.07 1.56
C LEU A 73 6.68 4.95 2.57
N ILE A 74 7.09 4.93 3.84
CA ILE A 74 6.53 5.83 4.86
C ILE A 74 6.72 7.28 4.44
N VAL A 75 7.92 7.67 3.99
CA VAL A 75 8.19 9.03 3.50
C VAL A 75 7.26 9.40 2.33
N LEU A 76 7.07 8.49 1.37
CA LEU A 76 6.14 8.70 0.26
C LEU A 76 4.71 8.91 0.76
N TYR A 77 4.20 8.02 1.61
CA TYR A 77 2.83 8.10 2.11
C TYR A 77 2.60 9.33 2.97
N VAL A 78 3.58 9.75 3.79
CA VAL A 78 3.50 10.98 4.57
C VAL A 78 3.45 12.20 3.64
N ALA A 79 4.29 12.26 2.61
CA ALA A 79 4.27 13.37 1.65
C ALA A 79 2.91 13.47 0.93
N LEU A 80 2.38 12.33 0.46
CA LEU A 80 1.04 12.27 -0.17
C LEU A 80 -0.07 12.63 0.83
N PHE A 81 0.04 12.19 2.07
CA PHE A 81 -0.94 12.49 3.11
C PHE A 81 -1.02 13.99 3.39
N VAL A 82 0.11 14.69 3.50
CA VAL A 82 0.15 16.15 3.69
C VAL A 82 -0.58 16.87 2.55
N VAL A 83 -0.33 16.46 1.31
CA VAL A 83 -1.02 17.02 0.13
C VAL A 83 -2.53 16.77 0.20
N VAL A 84 -2.95 15.54 0.48
CA VAL A 84 -4.38 15.18 0.54
C VAL A 84 -5.07 15.98 1.63
N VAL A 85 -4.48 16.11 2.82
CA VAL A 85 -5.02 16.94 3.91
C VAL A 85 -5.16 18.40 3.46
N ALA A 86 -4.16 18.96 2.79
CA ALA A 86 -4.23 20.33 2.27
C ALA A 86 -5.38 20.51 1.25
N LEU A 87 -5.55 19.55 0.33
CA LEU A 87 -6.62 19.57 -0.67
C LEU A 87 -8.00 19.41 -0.05
N VAL A 88 -8.15 18.57 0.98
CA VAL A 88 -9.41 18.40 1.72
C VAL A 88 -9.79 19.69 2.44
N ILE A 89 -8.84 20.33 3.14
CA ILE A 89 -9.06 21.62 3.81
C ILE A 89 -9.50 22.68 2.79
N LEU A 90 -8.77 22.77 1.66
CA LEU A 90 -9.11 23.72 0.60
C LEU A 90 -10.50 23.43 0.01
N GLY A 91 -10.85 22.16 -0.23
CA GLY A 91 -12.14 21.76 -0.77
C GLY A 91 -13.33 22.12 0.14
N VAL A 92 -13.15 21.99 1.46
CA VAL A 92 -14.14 22.43 2.46
C VAL A 92 -14.32 23.96 2.40
N LEU A 93 -13.23 24.72 2.29
CA LEU A 93 -13.28 26.18 2.19
C LEU A 93 -13.92 26.69 0.90
N THR A 94 -13.72 25.97 -0.22
CA THR A 94 -14.18 26.41 -1.55
C THR A 94 -15.51 25.76 -1.98
N LEU A 95 -16.36 25.30 -1.05
CA LEU A 95 -17.66 24.66 -1.32
C LEU A 95 -17.59 23.56 -2.40
N GLY A 96 -16.54 22.74 -2.38
CA GLY A 96 -16.38 21.60 -3.28
C GLY A 96 -15.47 21.84 -4.49
N LEU A 97 -15.08 23.07 -4.85
CA LEU A 97 -14.15 23.32 -5.98
C LEU A 97 -12.79 22.62 -5.82
N GLY A 98 -12.37 22.28 -4.59
CA GLY A 98 -11.17 21.49 -4.34
C GLY A 98 -11.17 20.11 -5.01
N PHE A 99 -12.34 19.56 -5.38
CA PHE A 99 -12.40 18.30 -6.13
C PHE A 99 -11.80 18.44 -7.53
N LEU A 100 -12.02 19.57 -8.21
CA LEU A 100 -11.48 19.81 -9.56
C LEU A 100 -9.96 19.92 -9.52
N LEU A 101 -9.44 20.59 -8.49
CA LEU A 101 -8.00 20.67 -8.22
C LEU A 101 -7.41 19.30 -7.94
N PHE A 102 -8.07 18.49 -7.10
CA PHE A 102 -7.64 17.11 -6.85
C PHE A 102 -7.57 16.31 -8.15
N LEU A 103 -8.64 16.33 -8.95
CA LEU A 103 -8.69 15.63 -10.24
C LEU A 103 -7.57 16.09 -11.18
N ALA A 104 -7.33 17.40 -11.28
CA ALA A 104 -6.26 17.96 -12.11
C ALA A 104 -4.86 17.55 -11.64
N LEU A 105 -4.66 17.37 -10.33
CA LEU A 105 -3.37 17.00 -9.75
C LEU A 105 -3.12 15.49 -9.69
N THR A 106 -4.16 14.64 -9.77
CA THR A 106 -4.00 13.17 -9.78
C THR A 106 -2.98 12.63 -10.79
N PRO A 107 -2.89 13.09 -12.05
CA PRO A 107 -1.87 12.60 -12.97
C PRO A 107 -0.46 12.97 -12.50
N ALA A 108 -0.26 14.18 -11.99
CA ALA A 108 1.03 14.62 -11.48
C ALA A 108 1.48 13.78 -10.27
N PHE A 109 0.58 13.49 -9.33
CA PHE A 109 0.88 12.61 -8.19
C PHE A 109 1.09 11.16 -8.59
N SER A 110 0.39 10.68 -9.62
CA SER A 110 0.61 9.34 -10.17
C SER A 110 2.02 9.20 -10.74
N ILE A 111 2.46 10.17 -11.55
CA ILE A 111 3.83 10.20 -12.12
C ILE A 111 4.88 10.31 -11.00
N PHE A 112 4.65 11.19 -10.02
CA PHE A 112 5.54 11.35 -8.87
C PHE A 112 5.69 10.03 -8.10
N THR A 113 4.57 9.36 -7.80
CA THR A 113 4.55 8.08 -7.08
C THR A 113 5.28 7.00 -7.87
N ALA A 114 4.98 6.87 -9.17
CA ALA A 114 5.64 5.90 -10.04
C ALA A 114 7.17 6.14 -10.07
N ARG A 115 7.60 7.39 -10.26
CA ARG A 115 9.02 7.76 -10.28
C ARG A 115 9.72 7.47 -8.96
N TYR A 116 9.08 7.80 -7.84
CA TYR A 116 9.66 7.55 -6.53
C TYR A 116 9.85 6.05 -6.29
N VAL A 117 8.85 5.24 -6.65
CA VAL A 117 8.91 3.78 -6.50
C VAL A 117 9.96 3.16 -7.41
N THR A 118 10.11 3.63 -8.65
CA THR A 118 11.19 3.13 -9.53
C THR A 118 12.57 3.49 -9.01
N LEU A 119 12.75 4.67 -8.40
CA LEU A 119 14.00 5.04 -7.74
C LEU A 119 14.34 4.13 -6.56
N ILE A 120 13.33 3.73 -5.76
CA ILE A 120 13.55 2.74 -4.70
C ILE A 120 13.94 1.39 -5.31
N TYR A 121 13.26 0.95 -6.37
CA TYR A 121 13.60 -0.28 -7.07
C TYR A 121 15.04 -0.26 -7.60
N ASP A 122 15.49 0.86 -8.15
CA ASP A 122 16.84 1.06 -8.70
C ASP A 122 17.94 1.21 -7.67
N SER A 123 17.58 1.43 -6.41
CA SER A 123 18.56 1.56 -5.32
C SER A 123 19.33 0.28 -5.04
N ALA A 124 18.87 -0.86 -5.57
CA ALA A 124 19.53 -2.15 -5.44
C ALA A 124 19.74 -2.84 -6.80
N PRO A 125 20.78 -3.68 -6.95
CA PRO A 125 20.98 -4.48 -8.16
C PRO A 125 19.88 -5.53 -8.35
N VAL A 126 19.31 -5.57 -9.57
CA VAL A 126 18.28 -6.54 -9.96
C VAL A 126 18.82 -7.97 -9.84
N PRO A 127 18.09 -8.93 -9.26
CA PRO A 127 18.43 -10.34 -9.29
C PRO A 127 18.43 -10.87 -10.71
N ALA A 128 19.52 -11.56 -11.08
CA ALA A 128 19.62 -12.35 -12.30
C ALA A 128 18.67 -13.55 -12.27
#